data_AF-A0A974PA12-F1
#
_entry.id   AF-A0A974PA12-F1
#
_cell.length_a   1.000
_cell.length_b   1.000
_cell.length_c   1.000
_cell.angle_alpha   90.00
_cell.angle_beta   90.00
_cell.angle_gamma   90.00
#
_symmetry.space_group_name_H-M   'P 1'
#
loop_
_entity.id
_entity.type
_entity.pdbx_description
1 polymer ?
#
loop_
_entity_poly.entity_id
_entity_poly.type
_entity_poly.pdbx_seq_one_letter_code
_entity_poly.pdbx_strand_id
1 'polypeptide(L)'
;MRALMVYLLRSYTVSQRYFGPIAGTIIAVLILYSYTPNPVMNSYAATAIILFAGSAWLGLSFLNHEHPVQRQVSIVQARSKMRYNLGTLLTLGLFILLLALLIVIFPVFTGKFDEPAGLYRMTLAFAGHFLLGLLGTAVSLYLQASWVPKTSYAAGLLLTVLIISIGANKMSAIIPGPYVHLLLPPAAPVMDVLMNADNLSLMRVIGAFVHALVYIVLLIGFYLYRSSRMDDRKSL
;
A
#
# COMPACT_ATOMS: atom_id res chain seq x y z
N MET A 1 5.57 21.51 -6.35
CA MET A 1 5.36 20.14 -5.81
C MET A 1 6.00 19.96 -4.45
N ARG A 2 7.31 20.18 -4.29
CA ARG A 2 8.03 20.07 -3.00
C ARG A 2 7.34 20.77 -1.83
N ALA A 3 6.98 22.06 -1.98
CA ALA A 3 6.32 22.81 -0.92
C ALA A 3 4.99 22.19 -0.45
N LEU A 4 4.20 21.65 -1.39
CA LEU A 4 2.97 20.94 -1.08
C LEU A 4 3.23 19.64 -0.31
N MET A 5 4.22 18.84 -0.75
CA MET A 5 4.60 17.63 -0.02
C MET A 5 5.09 17.94 1.41
N VAL A 6 5.90 18.99 1.58
CA VAL A 6 6.36 19.43 2.90
C VAL A 6 5.18 19.86 3.78
N TYR A 7 4.24 20.62 3.22
CA TYR A 7 3.01 20.98 3.92
C TYR A 7 2.20 19.75 4.34
N LEU A 8 1.94 18.83 3.42
CA LEU A 8 1.16 17.62 3.68
C LEU A 8 1.82 16.72 4.73
N LEU A 9 3.14 16.52 4.63
CA LEU A 9 3.92 15.79 5.63
C LEU A 9 3.77 16.44 7.01
N ARG A 10 3.99 17.75 7.10
CA ARG A 10 3.91 18.49 8.37
C ARG A 10 2.49 18.42 8.96
N SER A 11 1.47 18.68 8.15
CA SER A 11 0.06 18.59 8.54
C SER A 11 -0.28 17.21 9.11
N TYR A 12 0.11 16.15 8.39
CA TYR A 12 -0.16 14.79 8.83
C TYR A 12 0.58 14.42 10.10
N THR A 13 1.87 14.79 10.23
CA THR A 13 2.64 14.54 11.45
C THR A 13 2.10 15.27 12.66
N VAL A 14 1.67 16.53 12.51
CA VAL A 14 1.10 17.31 13.61
C VAL A 14 -0.24 16.72 14.07
N SER A 15 -1.03 16.18 13.14
CA SER A 15 -2.30 15.52 13.47
C SER A 15 -2.16 14.21 14.24
N GLN A 16 -0.95 13.64 14.33
CA GLN A 16 -0.65 12.32 14.94
C GLN A 16 -1.42 11.13 14.34
N ARG A 17 -2.21 11.33 13.27
CA ARG A 17 -3.00 10.27 12.64
C ARG A 17 -2.16 9.20 11.92
N TYR A 18 -0.87 9.48 11.70
CA TYR A 18 0.11 8.51 11.20
C TYR A 18 0.46 7.44 12.23
N PHE A 19 0.33 7.75 13.53
CA PHE A 19 0.87 6.92 14.59
C PHE A 19 0.26 5.51 14.57
N GLY A 20 -1.08 5.41 14.54
CA GLY A 20 -1.79 4.12 14.48
C GLY A 20 -1.31 3.19 13.34
N PRO A 21 -1.43 3.58 12.06
CA PRO A 21 -1.03 2.72 10.95
C PRO A 21 0.47 2.43 10.93
N ILE A 22 1.34 3.41 11.21
CA ILE A 22 2.80 3.19 11.19
C ILE A 22 3.24 2.30 12.36
N ALA A 23 2.83 2.64 13.59
CA ALA A 23 3.18 1.86 14.78
C ALA A 23 2.60 0.44 14.70
N GLY A 24 1.35 0.28 14.27
CA GLY A 24 0.73 -1.04 14.09
C GLY A 24 1.50 -1.92 13.09
N THR A 25 1.92 -1.33 11.97
CA THR A 25 2.75 -2.03 10.97
C THR A 25 4.10 -2.45 11.55
N ILE A 26 4.80 -1.52 12.21
CA ILE A 26 6.12 -1.79 12.82
C ILE A 26 6.00 -2.84 13.92
N ILE A 27 5.04 -2.72 14.83
CA ILE A 27 4.81 -3.68 15.92
C ILE A 27 4.54 -5.07 15.34
N ALA A 28 3.67 -5.18 14.33
CA ALA A 28 3.39 -6.47 13.69
C ALA A 28 4.65 -7.10 13.07
N VAL A 29 5.51 -6.31 12.41
CA VAL A 29 6.79 -6.77 11.87
C VAL A 29 7.75 -7.20 12.99
N LEU A 30 7.84 -6.44 14.07
CA LEU A 30 8.70 -6.76 15.21
C LEU A 30 8.25 -8.03 15.95
N ILE A 31 6.93 -8.24 16.10
CA ILE A 31 6.36 -9.47 16.65
C ILE A 31 6.73 -10.66 15.75
N LEU A 32 6.62 -10.52 14.43
CA LEU A 32 7.01 -11.59 13.50
C LEU A 32 8.48 -11.97 13.67
N TYR A 33 9.38 -10.99 13.79
CA TYR A 33 10.82 -11.23 14.00
C TYR A 33 11.23 -11.45 15.47
N SER A 34 10.28 -11.60 16.39
CA SER A 34 10.56 -11.97 17.78
C SER A 34 10.86 -13.46 17.92
N TYR A 35 10.33 -14.29 17.02
CA TYR A 35 10.65 -15.72 16.92
C TYR A 35 11.75 -15.91 15.88
N THR A 36 12.86 -16.56 16.25
CA THR A 36 14.04 -16.73 15.39
C THR A 36 14.63 -18.14 15.50
N PRO A 37 15.32 -18.66 14.46
CA PRO A 37 15.60 -18.01 13.18
C PRO A 37 14.43 -18.12 12.19
N ASN A 38 14.38 -17.20 11.21
CA ASN A 38 13.30 -17.13 10.24
C ASN A 38 13.75 -17.48 8.81
N PRO A 39 12.93 -18.20 8.03
CA PRO A 39 13.16 -18.36 6.60
C PRO A 39 13.01 -17.00 5.88
N VAL A 40 14.05 -16.60 5.14
CA VAL A 40 14.17 -15.27 4.51
C VAL A 40 12.91 -14.87 3.73
N MET A 41 12.60 -15.64 2.69
CA MET A 41 11.60 -15.29 1.69
C MET A 41 10.16 -15.39 2.22
N ASN A 42 9.89 -16.39 3.07
CA ASN A 42 8.59 -16.54 3.73
C ASN A 42 8.31 -15.38 4.71
N SER A 43 9.31 -14.95 5.49
CA SER A 43 9.14 -13.80 6.38
C SER A 43 9.00 -12.49 5.61
N TYR A 44 9.69 -12.33 4.48
CA TYR A 44 9.44 -11.20 3.58
C TYR A 44 8.06 -11.22 2.94
N ALA A 45 7.53 -12.38 2.56
CA ALA A 45 6.15 -12.48 2.06
C ALA A 45 5.13 -12.03 3.12
N ALA A 46 5.27 -12.53 4.35
CA ALA A 46 4.38 -12.18 5.46
C ALA A 46 4.46 -10.69 5.81
N THR A 47 5.67 -10.13 5.90
CA THR A 47 5.86 -8.71 6.21
C THR A 47 5.41 -7.78 5.07
N ALA A 48 5.45 -8.23 3.82
CA ALA A 48 4.90 -7.46 2.70
C ALA A 48 3.37 -7.40 2.74
N ILE A 49 2.69 -8.46 3.19
CA ILE A 49 1.23 -8.43 3.45
C ILE A 49 0.89 -7.54 4.64
N ILE A 50 1.71 -7.55 5.70
CA ILE A 50 1.55 -6.59 6.81
C ILE A 50 1.66 -5.15 6.29
N LEU A 51 2.64 -4.86 5.41
CA LEU A 51 2.78 -3.54 4.78
C LEU A 51 1.63 -3.23 3.82
N PHE A 52 1.07 -4.21 3.10
CA PHE A 52 -0.13 -4.02 2.28
C PHE A 52 -1.29 -3.50 3.12
N ALA A 53 -1.62 -4.17 4.23
CA ALA A 53 -2.70 -3.76 5.13
C ALA A 53 -2.38 -2.42 5.82
N GLY A 54 -1.14 -2.27 6.31
CA GLY A 54 -0.64 -1.07 6.98
C GLY A 54 -0.67 0.16 6.09
N SER A 55 -0.26 0.04 4.82
CA SER A 55 -0.29 1.12 3.83
C SER A 55 -1.70 1.48 3.39
N ALA A 56 -2.63 0.53 3.35
CA ALA A 56 -4.03 0.81 3.05
C ALA A 56 -4.69 1.60 4.18
N TRP A 57 -4.40 1.25 5.44
CA TRP A 57 -4.81 2.02 6.60
C TRP A 57 -4.13 3.39 6.66
N LEU A 58 -2.83 3.45 6.41
CA LEU A 58 -2.07 4.71 6.31
C LEU A 58 -2.66 5.63 5.26
N GLY A 59 -2.93 5.11 4.06
CA GLY A 59 -3.54 5.84 2.97
C GLY A 59 -4.91 6.39 3.36
N LEU A 60 -5.78 5.57 3.95
CA LEU A 60 -7.11 6.02 4.38
C LEU A 60 -7.04 7.09 5.48
N SER A 61 -6.14 6.90 6.46
CA SER A 61 -5.88 7.87 7.53
C SER A 61 -5.38 9.20 6.98
N PHE A 62 -4.41 9.15 6.06
CA PHE A 62 -3.84 10.31 5.39
C PHE A 62 -4.86 11.02 4.51
N LEU A 63 -5.62 10.32 3.67
CA LEU A 63 -6.58 10.96 2.77
C LEU A 63 -7.69 11.71 3.52
N ASN A 64 -7.98 11.30 4.75
CA ASN A 64 -9.00 11.90 5.61
C ASN A 64 -8.41 12.83 6.69
N HIS A 65 -7.12 13.13 6.69
CA HIS A 65 -6.49 13.89 7.77
C HIS A 65 -6.82 15.39 7.73
N GLU A 66 -6.90 15.99 6.54
CA GLU A 66 -7.25 17.40 6.40
C GLU A 66 -8.75 17.61 6.50
N HIS A 67 -9.14 18.68 7.20
CA HIS A 67 -10.52 19.14 7.21
C HIS A 67 -10.95 19.55 5.79
N PRO A 68 -12.21 19.30 5.35
CA PRO A 68 -12.66 19.61 4.00
C PRO A 68 -12.41 21.05 3.55
N VAL A 69 -12.62 22.03 4.44
CA VAL A 69 -12.35 23.45 4.17
C VAL A 69 -10.85 23.71 3.95
N GLN A 70 -9.98 23.14 4.79
CA GLN A 70 -8.53 23.30 4.65
C GLN A 70 -8.04 22.66 3.35
N ARG A 71 -8.58 21.49 2.99
CA ARG A 71 -8.29 20.83 1.72
C ARG A 71 -8.62 21.70 0.52
N GLN A 72 -9.75 22.41 0.53
CA GLN A 72 -10.11 23.34 -0.54
C GLN A 72 -9.09 24.49 -0.66
N VAL A 73 -8.64 25.06 0.46
CA VAL A 73 -7.57 26.08 0.47
C VAL A 73 -6.27 25.51 -0.12
N SER A 74 -5.88 24.31 0.29
CA SER A 74 -4.69 23.61 -0.25
C SER A 74 -4.78 23.37 -1.76
N ILE A 75 -5.96 22.99 -2.27
CA ILE A 75 -6.21 22.80 -3.71
C ILE A 75 -6.08 24.12 -4.48
N VAL A 76 -6.66 25.21 -3.96
CA VAL A 76 -6.58 26.54 -4.57
C VAL A 76 -5.13 27.04 -4.58
N GLN A 77 -4.39 26.86 -3.48
CA GLN A 77 -2.97 27.23 -3.40
C GLN A 77 -2.11 26.40 -4.38
N ALA A 78 -2.45 25.11 -4.57
CA ALA A 78 -1.81 24.25 -5.57
C ALA A 78 -2.18 24.62 -7.02
N ARG A 79 -3.19 25.48 -7.21
CA ARG A 79 -3.77 25.93 -8.49
C ARG A 79 -4.34 24.81 -9.36
N SER A 80 -4.48 23.61 -8.82
CA SER A 80 -4.96 22.44 -9.55
C SER A 80 -5.22 21.28 -8.59
N LYS A 81 -6.42 20.72 -8.67
CA LYS A 81 -6.80 19.49 -7.94
C LYS A 81 -5.93 18.30 -8.33
N MET A 82 -5.56 18.20 -9.62
CA MET A 82 -4.63 17.18 -10.10
C MET A 82 -3.26 17.32 -9.42
N ARG A 83 -2.72 18.54 -9.33
CA ARG A 83 -1.44 18.78 -8.64
C ARG A 83 -1.52 18.45 -7.16
N TYR A 84 -2.65 18.77 -6.51
CA TYR A 84 -2.89 18.39 -5.13
C TYR A 84 -2.86 16.87 -4.94
N ASN A 85 -3.66 16.14 -5.73
CA ASN A 85 -3.74 14.67 -5.65
C ASN A 85 -2.39 13.99 -5.97
N LEU A 86 -1.64 14.50 -6.95
CA LEU A 86 -0.27 14.02 -7.22
C LEU A 86 0.65 14.25 -6.02
N GLY A 87 0.57 15.42 -5.37
CA GLY A 87 1.32 15.70 -4.15
C GLY A 87 0.98 14.75 -3.00
N THR A 88 -0.30 14.42 -2.83
CA THR A 88 -0.79 13.40 -1.90
C THR A 88 -0.18 12.03 -2.20
N LEU A 89 -0.26 11.57 -3.45
CA LEU A 89 0.28 10.27 -3.87
C LEU A 89 1.80 10.19 -3.70
N LEU A 90 2.54 11.25 -4.05
CA LEU A 90 3.99 11.31 -3.84
C LEU A 90 4.35 11.28 -2.35
N THR A 91 3.55 11.92 -1.51
CA THR A 91 3.76 11.91 -0.04
C THR A 91 3.52 10.52 0.54
N LEU A 92 2.44 9.85 0.13
CA LEU A 92 2.16 8.46 0.53
C LEU A 92 3.22 7.50 -0.01
N GLY A 93 3.65 7.67 -1.25
CA GLY A 93 4.74 6.90 -1.85
C GLY A 93 6.05 7.03 -1.06
N LEU A 94 6.35 8.21 -0.52
CA LEU A 94 7.51 8.42 0.35
C LEU A 94 7.39 7.63 1.66
N PHE A 95 6.22 7.62 2.32
CA PHE A 95 6.03 6.79 3.51
C PHE A 95 6.17 5.30 3.22
N ILE A 96 5.60 4.82 2.11
CA ILE A 96 5.72 3.42 1.69
C ILE A 96 7.18 3.07 1.42
N LEU A 97 7.92 3.93 0.71
CA LEU A 97 9.33 3.73 0.43
C LEU A 97 10.14 3.56 1.71
N LEU A 98 9.94 4.44 2.69
CA LEU A 98 10.65 4.40 3.97
C LEU A 98 10.29 3.14 4.78
N LEU A 99 9.01 2.77 4.82
CA LEU A 99 8.57 1.55 5.51
C LEU A 99 9.07 0.29 4.83
N ALA A 100 8.99 0.19 3.50
CA ALA A 100 9.52 -0.94 2.75
C ALA A 100 11.02 -1.11 2.97
N LEU A 101 11.77 0.00 2.95
CA LEU A 101 13.20 0.00 3.24
C LEU A 101 13.46 -0.51 4.66
N LEU A 102 12.78 0.06 5.66
CA LEU A 102 12.92 -0.32 7.06
C LEU A 102 12.63 -1.82 7.28
N ILE A 103 11.51 -2.32 6.75
CA ILE A 103 11.05 -3.70 6.95
C ILE A 103 12.01 -4.70 6.29
N VAL A 104 12.55 -4.39 5.11
CA VAL A 104 13.47 -5.28 4.40
C VAL A 104 14.84 -5.31 5.07
N ILE A 105 15.31 -4.15 5.53
CA ILE A 105 16.64 -3.96 6.07
C ILE A 105 16.76 -4.43 7.53
N PHE A 106 15.73 -4.20 8.35
CA PHE A 106 15.72 -4.54 9.77
C PHE A 106 16.19 -5.98 10.11
N PRO A 107 15.62 -7.05 9.52
CA PRO A 107 15.99 -8.42 9.87
C PRO A 107 17.41 -8.81 9.41
N VAL A 108 17.94 -8.13 8.38
CA VAL A 108 19.31 -8.33 7.89
C VAL A 108 20.31 -7.78 8.91
N PHE A 109 20.12 -6.54 9.37
CA PHE A 109 21.03 -5.94 10.35
C PHE A 109 20.93 -6.58 11.74
N THR A 110 19.76 -7.14 12.09
CA THR A 110 19.54 -7.76 13.40
C THR A 110 19.74 -9.27 13.40
N GLY A 111 20.20 -9.85 12.29
CA GLY A 111 20.54 -11.27 12.19
C GLY A 111 19.36 -12.21 12.45
N LYS A 112 18.16 -11.87 11.95
CA LYS A 112 16.91 -12.59 12.25
C LYS A 112 16.64 -13.81 11.38
N PHE A 113 17.44 -13.99 10.33
CA PHE A 113 17.28 -15.07 9.36
C PHE A 113 18.13 -16.29 9.69
N ASP A 114 17.66 -17.45 9.26
CA ASP A 114 18.40 -18.73 9.33
C ASP A 114 19.57 -18.80 8.34
N GLU A 115 19.46 -18.06 7.24
CA GLU A 115 20.48 -17.97 6.21
C GLU A 115 20.68 -16.52 5.71
N PRO A 116 21.81 -16.21 5.05
CA PRO A 116 22.02 -14.89 4.45
C PRO A 116 20.94 -14.58 3.42
N ALA A 117 20.31 -13.41 3.54
CA ALA A 117 19.29 -12.99 2.57
C ALA A 117 19.88 -12.85 1.15
N GLY A 118 21.06 -12.24 1.03
CA GLY A 118 21.69 -11.98 -0.26
C GLY A 118 20.97 -10.90 -1.09
N LEU A 119 21.69 -10.33 -2.06
CA LEU A 119 21.21 -9.17 -2.82
C LEU A 119 19.95 -9.46 -3.66
N TYR A 120 19.88 -10.67 -4.23
CA TYR A 120 18.74 -11.09 -5.07
C TYR A 120 17.42 -11.07 -4.29
N ARG A 121 17.37 -11.80 -3.17
CA ARG A 121 16.16 -11.89 -2.32
C ARG A 121 15.81 -10.55 -1.70
N MET A 122 16.79 -9.75 -1.28
CA MET A 122 16.55 -8.38 -0.78
C MET A 122 15.93 -7.47 -1.85
N THR A 123 16.38 -7.58 -3.10
CA THR A 123 15.83 -6.79 -4.22
C THR A 123 14.38 -7.18 -4.50
N LEU A 124 14.09 -8.49 -4.56
CA LEU A 124 12.72 -8.98 -4.72
C LEU A 124 11.83 -8.59 -3.55
N ALA A 125 12.32 -8.72 -2.33
CA ALA A 125 11.62 -8.32 -1.12
C ALA A 125 11.26 -6.84 -1.17
N PHE A 126 12.22 -5.96 -1.46
CA PHE A 126 11.98 -4.53 -1.57
C PHE A 126 10.95 -4.19 -2.66
N ALA A 127 11.08 -4.77 -3.86
CA ALA A 127 10.12 -4.57 -4.94
C ALA A 127 8.70 -5.04 -4.55
N GLY A 128 8.59 -6.23 -3.94
CA GLY A 128 7.31 -6.78 -3.49
C GLY A 128 6.66 -5.94 -2.38
N HIS A 129 7.44 -5.50 -1.39
CA HIS A 129 6.97 -4.60 -0.33
C HIS A 129 6.50 -3.26 -0.89
N PHE A 130 7.29 -2.66 -1.79
CA PHE A 130 6.95 -1.37 -2.37
C PHE A 130 5.69 -1.46 -3.24
N LEU A 131 5.57 -2.50 -4.08
CA LEU A 131 4.38 -2.74 -4.90
C LEU A 131 3.14 -2.98 -4.04
N LEU A 132 3.23 -3.84 -3.02
CA LEU A 132 2.12 -4.11 -2.11
C LEU A 132 1.74 -2.87 -1.27
N GLY A 133 2.72 -2.08 -0.84
CA GLY A 133 2.47 -0.81 -0.17
C GLY A 133 1.72 0.20 -1.07
N LEU A 134 2.14 0.32 -2.32
CA LEU A 134 1.45 1.15 -3.32
C LEU A 134 0.05 0.62 -3.63
N LEU A 135 -0.13 -0.69 -3.71
CA LEU A 135 -1.42 -1.33 -3.93
C LEU A 135 -2.40 -1.03 -2.79
N GLY A 136 -1.95 -1.14 -1.54
CA GLY A 136 -2.75 -0.80 -0.36
C GLY A 136 -3.20 0.65 -0.38
N THR A 137 -2.26 1.57 -0.70
CA THR A 137 -2.59 2.98 -0.88
C THR A 137 -3.58 3.21 -2.03
N ALA A 138 -3.40 2.55 -3.18
CA ALA A 138 -4.29 2.70 -4.33
C ALA A 138 -5.73 2.28 -4.01
N VAL A 139 -5.91 1.20 -3.24
CA VAL A 139 -7.23 0.78 -2.72
C VAL A 139 -7.84 1.87 -1.83
N SER A 140 -7.05 2.45 -0.92
CA SER A 140 -7.54 3.47 0.02
C SER A 140 -8.08 4.75 -0.65
N LEU A 141 -7.64 5.08 -1.87
CA LEU A 141 -8.08 6.26 -2.62
C LEU A 141 -9.59 6.33 -2.82
N TYR A 142 -10.24 5.16 -2.93
CA TYR A 142 -11.66 5.01 -3.18
C TYR A 142 -12.50 4.90 -1.91
N LEU A 143 -11.86 4.84 -0.75
CA LEU A 143 -12.51 4.64 0.55
C LEU A 143 -12.41 5.87 1.46
N GLN A 144 -11.77 6.94 0.98
CA GLN A 144 -11.77 8.24 1.67
C GLN A 144 -13.19 8.84 1.76
N ALA A 145 -13.38 9.80 2.67
CA ALA A 145 -14.67 10.38 3.02
C ALA A 145 -15.43 10.99 1.82
N SER A 146 -14.72 11.46 0.79
CA SER A 146 -15.32 11.98 -0.45
C SER A 146 -16.04 10.92 -1.29
N TRP A 147 -15.75 9.63 -1.08
CA TRP A 147 -16.34 8.50 -1.80
C TRP A 147 -17.22 7.65 -0.90
N VAL A 148 -16.80 7.47 0.35
CA VAL A 148 -17.53 6.70 1.37
C VAL A 148 -17.68 7.55 2.63
N PRO A 149 -18.82 8.26 2.81
CA PRO A 149 -18.98 9.22 3.89
C PRO A 149 -18.91 8.61 5.30
N LYS A 150 -19.38 7.35 5.45
CA LYS A 150 -19.38 6.66 6.75
C LYS A 150 -18.05 5.93 6.96
N THR A 151 -17.28 6.36 7.96
CA THR A 151 -15.97 5.78 8.30
C THR A 151 -16.04 4.27 8.59
N SER A 152 -17.10 3.80 9.25
CA SER A 152 -17.27 2.36 9.53
C SER A 152 -17.44 1.52 8.27
N TYR A 153 -18.15 2.05 7.26
CA TYR A 153 -18.32 1.37 5.97
C TYR A 153 -17.01 1.38 5.17
N ALA A 154 -16.29 2.51 5.17
CA ALA A 154 -14.97 2.59 4.53
C ALA A 154 -13.99 1.57 5.13
N ALA A 155 -13.94 1.46 6.46
CA ALA A 155 -13.10 0.49 7.16
C ALA A 155 -13.52 -0.97 6.86
N GLY A 156 -14.83 -1.27 6.90
CA GLY A 156 -15.35 -2.60 6.57
C GLY A 156 -15.01 -3.01 5.14
N LEU A 157 -15.25 -2.13 4.16
CA LEU A 157 -14.90 -2.37 2.76
C LEU A 157 -13.40 -2.52 2.55
N LEU A 158 -12.58 -1.72 3.24
CA LEU A 158 -11.13 -1.85 3.18
C LEU A 158 -10.71 -3.26 3.62
N LEU A 159 -11.18 -3.71 4.79
CA LEU A 159 -10.88 -5.04 5.31
C LEU A 159 -11.37 -6.15 4.37
N THR A 160 -12.58 -6.03 3.83
CA THR A 160 -13.10 -6.99 2.85
C THR A 160 -12.19 -7.09 1.62
N VAL A 161 -11.80 -5.95 1.04
CA VAL A 161 -10.91 -5.92 -0.14
C VAL A 161 -9.55 -6.53 0.17
N LEU A 162 -8.96 -6.23 1.33
CA LEU A 162 -7.69 -6.82 1.76
C LEU A 162 -7.80 -8.35 1.89
N ILE A 163 -8.82 -8.86 2.57
CA ILE A 163 -9.02 -10.30 2.82
C ILE A 163 -9.20 -11.06 1.50
N ILE A 164 -10.08 -10.59 0.61
CA ILE A 164 -10.32 -11.26 -0.68
C ILE A 164 -9.08 -11.18 -1.58
N SER A 165 -8.34 -10.08 -1.54
CA SER A 165 -7.11 -9.89 -2.33
C SER A 165 -5.99 -10.85 -1.91
N ILE A 166 -5.82 -11.06 -0.61
CA ILE A 166 -4.86 -12.04 -0.06
C ILE A 166 -5.32 -13.48 -0.34
N GLY A 167 -6.63 -13.73 -0.24
CA GLY A 167 -7.24 -15.04 -0.50
C GLY A 167 -7.42 -15.41 -1.98
N ALA A 168 -7.02 -14.53 -2.92
CA ALA A 168 -7.38 -14.64 -4.33
C ALA A 168 -6.99 -15.98 -4.97
N ASN A 169 -5.81 -16.53 -4.66
CA ASN A 169 -5.36 -17.82 -5.23
C ASN A 169 -6.24 -19.00 -4.80
N LYS A 170 -6.82 -18.96 -3.60
CA LYS A 170 -7.79 -19.98 -3.16
C LYS A 170 -9.14 -19.79 -3.84
N MET A 171 -9.54 -18.54 -4.08
CA MET A 171 -10.79 -18.22 -4.77
C MET A 171 -10.75 -18.60 -6.25
N SER A 172 -9.62 -18.44 -6.93
CA SER A 172 -9.47 -18.82 -8.35
C SER A 172 -9.57 -20.34 -8.58
N ALA A 173 -9.37 -21.16 -7.54
CA ALA A 173 -9.61 -22.60 -7.62
C ALA A 173 -11.11 -22.95 -7.64
N ILE A 174 -11.97 -22.07 -7.13
CA ILE A 174 -13.42 -22.28 -7.01
C ILE A 174 -14.16 -21.53 -8.12
N ILE A 175 -13.72 -20.32 -8.45
CA ILE A 175 -14.34 -19.45 -9.44
C ILE A 175 -13.56 -19.62 -10.76
N PRO A 176 -14.14 -20.28 -11.77
CA PRO A 176 -13.45 -20.49 -13.04
C PRO A 176 -13.27 -19.18 -13.82
N GLY A 177 -12.19 -19.11 -14.59
CA GLY A 177 -11.91 -18.00 -15.51
C GLY A 177 -11.03 -16.90 -14.92
N PRO A 178 -10.80 -15.81 -15.68
CA PRO A 178 -9.82 -14.79 -15.34
C PRO A 178 -10.32 -13.76 -14.30
N TYR A 179 -11.59 -13.83 -13.91
CA TYR A 179 -12.27 -12.79 -13.16
C TYR A 179 -11.62 -12.47 -11.81
N VAL A 180 -11.16 -13.49 -11.09
CA VAL A 180 -10.51 -13.31 -9.77
C VAL A 180 -9.24 -12.49 -9.92
N HIS A 181 -8.39 -12.83 -10.87
CA HIS A 181 -7.13 -12.12 -11.09
C HIS A 181 -7.31 -10.74 -11.74
N LEU A 182 -8.38 -10.55 -12.52
CA LEU A 182 -8.68 -9.28 -13.17
C LEU A 182 -9.32 -8.25 -12.21
N LEU A 183 -10.24 -8.69 -11.36
CA LEU A 183 -11.02 -7.79 -10.51
C LEU A 183 -10.36 -7.52 -9.17
N LEU A 184 -9.72 -8.52 -8.56
CA LEU A 184 -9.14 -8.36 -7.24
C LEU A 184 -7.76 -7.69 -7.31
N PRO A 185 -7.42 -6.84 -6.32
CA PRO A 185 -6.06 -6.33 -6.20
C PRO A 185 -5.07 -7.52 -6.14
N PRO A 186 -3.97 -7.50 -6.90
CA PRO A 186 -3.09 -8.66 -7.06
C PRO A 186 -2.09 -8.80 -5.88
N ALA A 187 -2.59 -8.90 -4.65
CA ALA A 187 -1.74 -9.15 -3.49
C ALA A 187 -1.24 -10.60 -3.45
N ALA A 188 -2.13 -11.58 -3.70
CA ALA A 188 -1.77 -13.00 -3.66
C ALA A 188 -0.67 -13.41 -4.67
N PRO A 189 -0.65 -12.94 -5.93
CA PRO A 189 0.44 -13.24 -6.86
C PRO A 189 1.80 -12.66 -6.42
N VAL A 190 1.81 -11.46 -5.85
CA VAL A 190 3.07 -10.85 -5.35
C VAL A 190 3.56 -11.60 -4.09
N MET A 191 2.64 -11.98 -3.21
CA MET A 191 2.95 -12.82 -2.05
C MET A 191 3.51 -14.18 -2.46
N ASP A 192 2.91 -14.84 -3.46
CA ASP A 192 3.38 -16.12 -4.00
C ASP A 192 4.81 -16.02 -4.56
N VAL A 193 5.09 -14.95 -5.31
CA VAL A 193 6.45 -14.65 -5.76
C VAL A 193 7.43 -14.53 -4.61
N LEU A 194 7.04 -13.83 -3.54
CA LEU A 194 7.91 -13.70 -2.37
C LEU A 194 8.07 -15.02 -1.62
N MET A 195 7.04 -15.86 -1.50
CA MET A 195 7.16 -17.15 -0.83
C MET A 195 8.01 -18.15 -1.61
N ASN A 196 7.92 -18.12 -2.94
CA ASN A 196 8.45 -19.15 -3.82
C ASN A 196 9.57 -18.65 -4.76
N ALA A 197 10.20 -17.51 -4.45
CA ALA A 197 11.12 -16.80 -5.33
C ALA A 197 12.27 -17.65 -5.91
N ASP A 198 12.79 -18.59 -5.12
CA ASP A 198 13.91 -19.44 -5.54
C ASP A 198 13.48 -20.60 -6.46
N ASN A 199 12.18 -20.92 -6.48
CA ASN A 199 11.59 -22.02 -7.26
C ASN A 199 10.87 -21.54 -8.52
N LEU A 200 10.62 -20.23 -8.64
CA LEU A 200 9.88 -19.65 -9.75
C LEU A 200 10.83 -19.20 -10.87
N SER A 201 10.38 -19.36 -12.10
CA SER A 201 11.09 -18.80 -13.25
C SER A 201 11.00 -17.28 -13.25
N LEU A 202 12.03 -16.62 -13.79
CA LEU A 202 12.10 -15.16 -13.91
C LEU A 202 10.86 -14.55 -14.59
N MET A 203 10.31 -15.24 -15.60
CA MET A 203 9.10 -14.80 -16.30
C MET A 203 7.87 -14.75 -15.38
N ARG A 204 7.73 -15.70 -14.45
CA ARG A 204 6.63 -15.68 -13.47
C ARG A 204 6.79 -14.55 -12.46
N VAL A 205 8.01 -14.32 -11.99
CA VAL A 205 8.35 -13.21 -11.08
C VAL A 205 8.02 -11.87 -11.73
N ILE A 206 8.54 -11.63 -12.94
CA ILE A 206 8.28 -10.39 -13.69
C ILE A 206 6.79 -10.24 -14.00
N GLY A 207 6.13 -11.33 -14.44
CA GLY A 207 4.70 -11.31 -14.77
C GLY A 207 3.83 -10.86 -13.60
N ALA A 208 4.06 -11.38 -12.39
CA ALA A 208 3.31 -10.97 -11.20
C ALA A 208 3.57 -9.50 -10.81
N PHE A 209 4.82 -9.06 -10.86
CA PHE A 209 5.18 -7.67 -10.53
C PHE A 209 4.63 -6.67 -11.55
N VAL A 210 4.72 -6.99 -12.84
CA VAL A 210 4.12 -6.18 -13.92
C VAL A 210 2.62 -6.14 -13.78
N HIS A 211 1.97 -7.27 -13.49
CA HIS A 211 0.53 -7.31 -13.24
C HIS A 211 0.13 -6.38 -12.08
N ALA A 212 0.84 -6.45 -10.95
CA ALA A 212 0.62 -5.55 -9.82
C ALA A 212 0.83 -4.08 -10.20
N LEU A 213 1.91 -3.76 -10.90
CA LEU A 213 2.21 -2.41 -11.34
C LEU A 213 1.12 -1.85 -12.27
N VAL A 214 0.70 -2.64 -13.27
CA VAL A 214 -0.37 -2.25 -14.20
C VAL A 214 -1.66 -1.99 -13.44
N TYR A 215 -2.05 -2.89 -12.52
CA TYR A 215 -3.25 -2.72 -11.71
C TYR A 215 -3.20 -1.44 -10.86
N ILE A 216 -2.05 -1.16 -10.21
CA ILE A 216 -1.81 0.08 -9.44
C ILE A 216 -1.95 1.32 -10.33
N VAL A 217 -1.31 1.31 -11.50
CA VAL A 217 -1.35 2.44 -12.46
C VAL A 217 -2.77 2.68 -12.94
N LEU A 218 -3.55 1.63 -13.23
CA LEU A 218 -4.94 1.75 -13.66
C LEU A 218 -5.82 2.32 -12.55
N LEU A 219 -5.70 1.83 -11.31
CA LEU A 219 -6.41 2.39 -10.16
C LEU A 219 -6.04 3.87 -9.95
N ILE A 220 -4.76 4.18 -9.82
CA ILE A 220 -4.33 5.57 -9.58
C ILE A 220 -4.76 6.48 -10.75
N GLY A 221 -4.59 6.04 -11.98
CA GLY A 221 -4.99 6.78 -13.18
C GLY A 221 -6.49 7.05 -13.21
N PHE A 222 -7.33 6.04 -12.94
CA PHE A 222 -8.77 6.20 -12.88
C PHE A 222 -9.19 7.13 -11.74
N TYR A 223 -8.57 7.01 -10.57
CA TYR A 223 -8.81 7.90 -9.44
C TYR A 223 -8.47 9.35 -9.79
N LEU A 224 -7.30 9.62 -10.36
CA LEU A 224 -6.87 10.97 -10.76
C LEU A 224 -7.82 11.58 -11.79
N TYR A 225 -8.20 10.78 -12.79
CA TYR A 225 -9.18 11.18 -13.80
C TYR A 225 -10.53 11.56 -13.19
N ARG A 226 -11.11 10.70 -12.34
CA ARG A 226 -12.42 10.96 -11.72
C ARG A 226 -12.37 12.10 -10.72
N SER A 227 -11.41 12.09 -9.81
CA SER A 227 -11.29 13.10 -8.75
C SER A 227 -11.10 14.51 -9.30
N SER A 228 -10.38 14.67 -10.43
CA SER A 228 -10.21 15.96 -11.09
C SER A 228 -11.52 16.61 -11.57
N ARG A 229 -12.60 15.83 -11.71
CA ARG A 229 -13.91 16.27 -12.23
C ARG A 229 -15.02 16.28 -11.18
N MET A 230 -14.74 15.89 -9.94
CA MET A 230 -15.71 15.93 -8.85
C MET A 230 -15.75 17.34 -8.25
N ASP A 231 -16.95 17.89 -8.07
CA ASP A 231 -17.17 19.15 -7.35
C ASP A 231 -16.96 18.96 -5.83
N ASP A 232 -16.05 19.74 -5.25
CA ASP A 232 -15.73 19.68 -3.81
C ASP A 232 -16.80 20.33 -2.90
N ARG A 233 -17.87 20.89 -3.47
CA ARG A 233 -19.01 21.45 -2.71
C ARG A 233 -19.95 20.40 -2.10
N LYS A 234 -19.98 19.18 -2.65
CA LYS A 234 -20.92 18.12 -2.22
C LYS A 234 -20.38 17.23 -1.10
N SER A 235 -19.16 17.48 -0.63
CA SER A 235 -18.50 16.74 0.46
C SER A 235 -18.39 17.53 1.77
N LEU A 236 -19.17 18.60 1.91
CA LEU A 236 -19.35 19.37 3.13
C LEU A 236 -20.60 18.88 3.86
#